data_AF-A0A2X1Y0H6-F1
#
_entry.id   AF-A0A2X1Y0H6-F1
#
_cell.length_a   1.000
_cell.length_b   1.000
_cell.length_c   1.000
_cell.angle_alpha   90.00
_cell.angle_beta   90.00
_cell.angle_gamma   90.00
#
_symmetry.space_group_name_H-M   'P 1'
#
loop_
_entity.id
_entity.type
_entity.pdbx_description
1 polymer ?
#
loop_
_entity_poly.entity_id
_entity_poly.type
_entity_poly.pdbx_seq_one_letter_code
_entity_poly.pdbx_strand_id
1 'polypeptide(L)'
;MRKYNYGSIILILIVNAIISGILQNIADGNLSILSGFVAFIFDYIICRGLLYNREGSFSDYFRGIKTMTGKVFLMNILVGAITVVLLTLAALASGAGFLLFSDYAIKDTKIVISLIVLFTLVMIFTSLIFAYLNFFMADERYRDLTFFDSLKLIVKAGIKLFSESFMAGVEAYKITLICGVVAFISLIFVMKGMEILSILAIIFGVIAAIAFFFCTPPFRASLSDIYMDRAEEIYNEVIGCED
;
A
#
# COMPACT_ATOMS: atom_id res chain seq x y z
N MET A 1 7.02 -17.93 -9.22
CA MET A 1 6.90 -16.50 -9.61
C MET A 1 7.30 -16.35 -11.07
N ARG A 2 6.48 -15.64 -11.86
CA ARG A 2 6.86 -15.29 -13.24
C ARG A 2 8.01 -14.27 -13.20
N LYS A 3 8.91 -14.35 -14.18
CA LYS A 3 10.06 -13.43 -14.31
C LYS A 3 9.59 -11.97 -14.39
N TYR A 4 10.36 -11.07 -13.81
CA TYR A 4 10.10 -9.62 -13.83
C TYR A 4 11.39 -8.82 -13.70
N ASN A 5 11.36 -7.57 -14.14
CA ASN A 5 12.51 -6.67 -14.03
C ASN A 5 12.51 -5.95 -12.68
N TYR A 6 13.27 -6.49 -11.72
CA TYR A 6 13.43 -5.91 -10.38
C TYR A 6 13.97 -4.47 -10.42
N GLY A 7 14.96 -4.21 -11.28
CA GLY A 7 15.61 -2.90 -11.39
C GLY A 7 14.64 -1.81 -11.87
N SER A 8 13.80 -2.14 -12.85
CA SER A 8 12.76 -1.22 -13.34
C SER A 8 11.80 -0.80 -12.23
N ILE A 9 11.32 -1.75 -11.41
CA ILE A 9 10.39 -1.45 -10.31
C ILE A 9 11.07 -0.61 -9.23
N ILE A 10 12.31 -0.92 -8.86
CA ILE A 10 13.07 -0.09 -7.91
C ILE A 10 13.24 1.33 -8.42
N LEU A 11 13.62 1.52 -9.68
CA LEU A 11 13.80 2.86 -10.24
C LEU A 11 12.50 3.66 -10.17
N ILE A 12 11.34 3.01 -10.42
CA ILE A 12 10.03 3.65 -10.28
C ILE A 12 9.75 4.05 -8.83
N LEU A 13 10.04 3.18 -7.86
CA LEU A 13 9.88 3.48 -6.43
C LEU A 13 10.78 4.64 -5.98
N ILE A 14 12.03 4.70 -6.47
CA ILE A 14 12.95 5.82 -6.19
C ILE A 14 12.38 7.13 -6.75
N VAL A 15 11.98 7.13 -8.03
CA VAL A 15 11.41 8.32 -8.68
C VAL A 15 10.14 8.79 -7.95
N ASN A 16 9.26 7.85 -7.57
CA ASN A 16 8.08 8.16 -6.77
C ASN A 16 8.44 8.85 -5.44
N ALA A 17 9.41 8.29 -4.69
CA ALA A 17 9.83 8.85 -3.42
C ALA A 17 10.43 10.27 -3.56
N ILE A 18 11.25 10.49 -4.59
CA ILE A 18 11.85 11.80 -4.89
C ILE A 18 10.76 12.83 -5.20
N ILE A 19 9.85 12.53 -6.13
CA ILE A 19 8.79 13.47 -6.53
C ILE A 19 7.84 13.75 -5.36
N SER A 20 7.46 12.71 -4.62
CA SER A 20 6.62 12.85 -3.43
C SER A 20 7.26 13.75 -2.37
N GLY A 21 8.56 13.58 -2.11
CA GLY A 21 9.32 14.41 -1.17
C GLY A 21 9.45 15.87 -1.63
N ILE A 22 9.71 16.10 -2.93
CA ILE A 22 9.76 17.45 -3.50
C ILE A 22 8.41 18.15 -3.33
N LEU A 23 7.30 17.47 -3.63
CA LEU A 23 5.96 18.06 -3.50
C LEU A 23 5.60 18.39 -2.05
N GLN A 24 5.98 17.53 -1.10
CA GLN A 24 5.76 17.80 0.32
C GLN A 24 6.53 19.03 0.79
N ASN A 25 7.78 19.19 0.35
CA ASN A 25 8.62 20.34 0.69
C ASN A 25 8.16 21.65 0.02
N ILE A 26 7.73 21.61 -1.24
CA ILE A 26 7.22 22.80 -1.94
C ILE A 26 5.91 23.30 -1.32
N ALA A 27 5.09 22.38 -0.80
CA ALA A 27 3.79 22.71 -0.27
C ALA A 27 3.79 23.02 1.24
N ASP A 28 4.95 23.09 1.91
CA ASP A 28 5.07 23.23 3.37
C ASP A 28 4.14 22.25 4.13
N GLY A 29 3.93 21.04 3.60
CA GLY A 29 2.98 20.05 4.14
C GLY A 29 1.49 20.34 3.92
N ASN A 30 1.09 21.56 3.55
CA ASN A 30 -0.32 21.95 3.35
C ASN A 30 -1.00 21.26 2.16
N LEU A 31 -0.23 20.79 1.17
CA LEU A 31 -0.75 19.99 0.04
C LEU A 31 -0.21 18.55 0.07
N SER A 32 -0.07 17.94 1.26
CA SER A 32 0.31 16.52 1.42
C SER A 32 -0.57 15.55 0.59
N ILE A 33 -1.79 15.95 0.26
CA ILE A 33 -2.68 15.19 -0.63
C ILE A 33 -2.09 15.01 -2.05
N LEU A 34 -1.29 15.96 -2.54
CA LEU A 34 -0.61 15.89 -3.84
C LEU A 34 0.42 14.75 -3.89
N SER A 35 1.11 14.48 -2.79
CA SER A 35 2.03 13.33 -2.74
C SER A 35 1.27 12.00 -2.78
N GLY A 36 0.04 11.97 -2.24
CA GLY A 36 -0.88 10.85 -2.40
C GLY A 36 -1.20 10.57 -3.87
N PHE A 37 -1.56 11.60 -4.64
CA PHE A 37 -1.84 11.47 -6.07
C PHE A 37 -0.64 10.95 -6.87
N VAL A 38 0.57 11.41 -6.54
CA VAL A 38 1.79 10.91 -7.16
C VAL A 38 2.02 9.43 -6.87
N ALA A 39 1.86 9.02 -5.60
CA ALA A 39 1.96 7.62 -5.23
C ALA A 39 0.96 6.75 -6.00
N PHE A 40 -0.26 7.25 -6.25
CA PHE A 40 -1.29 6.53 -7.00
C PHE A 40 -0.86 6.29 -8.46
N ILE A 41 -0.31 7.31 -9.11
CA ILE A 41 0.18 7.21 -10.49
C ILE A 41 1.29 6.17 -10.59
N PHE A 42 2.26 6.21 -9.67
CA PHE A 42 3.38 5.29 -9.69
C PHE A 42 2.99 3.85 -9.35
N ASP A 43 2.04 3.64 -8.45
CA ASP A 43 1.51 2.31 -8.15
C ASP A 43 0.80 1.71 -9.38
N TYR A 44 0.00 2.52 -10.08
CA TYR A 44 -0.64 2.13 -11.34
C TYR A 44 0.38 1.75 -12.42
N ILE A 45 1.45 2.56 -12.58
CA ILE A 45 2.54 2.29 -13.53
C ILE A 45 3.19 0.92 -13.24
N ILE A 46 3.45 0.60 -11.97
CA ILE A 46 4.03 -0.69 -11.56
C ILE A 46 3.06 -1.83 -11.89
N CYS A 47 1.79 -1.72 -11.52
CA CYS A 47 0.77 -2.72 -11.82
C CYS A 47 0.63 -2.96 -13.33
N ARG A 48 0.53 -1.90 -14.13
CA ARG A 48 0.44 -2.00 -15.59
C ARG A 48 1.68 -2.63 -16.22
N GLY A 49 2.87 -2.26 -15.74
CA GLY A 49 4.13 -2.85 -16.17
C GLY A 49 4.21 -4.34 -15.82
N LEU A 50 3.82 -4.73 -14.62
CA LEU A 50 3.80 -6.14 -14.20
C LEU A 50 2.84 -7.01 -15.01
N LEU A 51 1.71 -6.46 -15.48
CA LEU A 51 0.73 -7.18 -16.29
C LEU A 51 1.18 -7.36 -17.75
N TYR A 52 1.73 -6.32 -18.38
CA TYR A 52 1.95 -6.31 -19.84
C TYR A 52 3.42 -6.22 -20.27
N ASN A 53 4.28 -5.61 -19.45
CA ASN A 53 5.69 -5.35 -19.76
C ASN A 53 6.60 -5.87 -18.64
N ARG A 54 6.32 -7.08 -18.12
CA ARG A 54 6.86 -7.55 -16.85
C ARG A 54 8.39 -7.60 -16.80
N GLU A 55 9.02 -8.01 -17.90
CA GLU A 55 10.49 -8.01 -18.08
C GLU A 55 11.02 -6.71 -18.70
N GLY A 56 10.14 -5.76 -19.01
CA GLY A 56 10.45 -4.51 -19.69
C GLY A 56 11.39 -3.58 -18.91
N SER A 57 11.98 -2.65 -19.64
CA SER A 57 12.84 -1.61 -19.07
C SER A 57 12.03 -0.60 -18.24
N PHE A 58 12.72 0.26 -17.50
CA PHE A 58 12.10 1.37 -16.77
C PHE A 58 11.19 2.22 -17.68
N SER A 59 11.62 2.49 -18.91
CA SER A 59 10.84 3.24 -19.90
C SER A 59 9.55 2.51 -20.28
N ASP A 60 9.61 1.18 -20.44
CA ASP A 60 8.44 0.37 -20.83
C ASP A 60 7.38 0.31 -19.73
N TYR A 61 7.82 0.28 -18.48
CA TYR A 61 6.92 0.45 -17.33
C TYR A 61 6.32 1.86 -17.34
N PHE A 62 7.17 2.90 -17.39
CA PHE A 62 6.75 4.30 -17.29
C PHE A 62 5.77 4.70 -18.40
N ARG A 63 5.90 4.13 -19.60
CA ARG A 63 4.94 4.30 -20.71
C ARG A 63 3.51 3.89 -20.35
N GLY A 64 3.33 3.04 -19.34
CA GLY A 64 2.04 2.66 -18.77
C GLY A 64 1.21 3.85 -18.29
N ILE A 65 1.83 5.00 -17.97
CA ILE A 65 1.10 6.22 -17.58
C ILE A 65 0.08 6.67 -18.65
N LYS A 66 0.36 6.39 -19.93
CA LYS A 66 -0.51 6.79 -21.05
C LYS A 66 -1.84 6.03 -21.07
N THR A 67 -1.94 4.90 -20.37
CA THR A 67 -3.17 4.11 -20.30
C THR A 67 -4.03 4.47 -19.10
N MET A 68 -3.56 5.40 -18.24
CA MET A 68 -4.30 5.85 -17.07
C MET A 68 -5.49 6.71 -17.50
N THR A 69 -6.70 6.29 -17.12
CA THR A 69 -7.94 7.01 -17.45
C THR A 69 -8.47 7.78 -16.22
N GLY A 70 -9.42 8.71 -16.43
CA GLY A 70 -10.08 9.41 -15.32
C GLY A 70 -10.79 8.47 -14.34
N LYS A 71 -11.27 7.31 -14.81
CA LYS A 71 -11.84 6.25 -13.96
C LYS A 71 -10.81 5.73 -12.95
N VAL A 72 -9.55 5.55 -13.37
CA VAL A 72 -8.46 5.11 -12.49
C VAL A 72 -8.23 6.12 -11.37
N PHE A 73 -8.19 7.42 -11.69
CA PHE A 73 -8.03 8.47 -10.68
C PHE A 73 -9.18 8.48 -9.67
N LEU A 74 -10.44 8.43 -10.14
CA LEU A 74 -11.61 8.42 -9.26
C LEU A 74 -11.61 7.21 -8.31
N MET A 75 -11.25 6.04 -8.81
CA MET A 75 -11.14 4.82 -8.00
C MET A 75 -10.07 4.96 -6.90
N ASN A 76 -8.88 5.45 -7.26
CA ASN A 76 -7.80 5.65 -6.30
C ASN A 76 -8.17 6.72 -5.25
N ILE A 77 -8.85 7.81 -5.64
CA ILE A 77 -9.38 8.81 -4.69
C ILE A 77 -10.39 8.17 -3.74
N LEU A 78 -11.31 7.36 -4.25
CA LEU A 78 -12.33 6.69 -3.43
C LEU A 78 -11.68 5.79 -2.37
N VAL A 79 -10.73 4.93 -2.75
CA VAL A 79 -10.04 4.06 -1.79
C VAL A 79 -9.14 4.85 -0.84
N GLY A 80 -8.54 5.95 -1.31
CA GLY A 80 -7.83 6.89 -0.45
C GLY A 80 -8.73 7.51 0.62
N ALA A 81 -9.93 7.97 0.24
CA ALA A 81 -10.91 8.52 1.17
C ALA A 81 -11.39 7.46 2.19
N ILE A 82 -11.67 6.23 1.73
CA ILE A 82 -12.00 5.11 2.61
C ILE A 82 -10.87 4.85 3.61
N THR A 83 -9.61 4.90 3.16
CA THR A 83 -8.44 4.69 4.03
C THR A 83 -8.37 5.76 5.12
N VAL A 84 -8.58 7.03 4.78
CA VAL A 84 -8.62 8.13 5.76
C VAL A 84 -9.72 7.90 6.79
N VAL A 85 -10.94 7.54 6.35
CA VAL A 85 -12.06 7.25 7.26
C VAL A 85 -11.73 6.10 8.21
N LEU A 86 -11.15 5.01 7.70
CA LEU A 86 -10.77 3.85 8.52
C LEU A 86 -9.67 4.22 9.54
N LEU A 87 -8.70 5.05 9.17
CA LEU A 87 -7.68 5.54 10.09
C LEU A 87 -8.28 6.45 11.17
N THR A 88 -9.24 7.32 10.83
CA THR A 88 -9.97 8.12 11.81
C THR A 88 -10.74 7.23 12.80
N LEU A 89 -11.44 6.20 12.30
CA LEU A 89 -12.14 5.23 13.15
C LEU A 89 -11.16 4.45 14.04
N ALA A 90 -10.00 4.06 13.53
CA ALA A 90 -8.94 3.41 14.32
C ALA A 90 -8.40 4.33 15.43
N ALA A 91 -8.25 5.62 15.15
CA ALA A 91 -7.83 6.60 16.15
C ALA A 91 -8.89 6.75 17.27
N LEU A 92 -10.17 6.81 16.90
CA LEU A 92 -11.27 6.83 17.88
C LEU A 92 -11.32 5.54 18.71
N ALA A 93 -11.23 4.38 18.07
CA ALA A 93 -11.32 3.07 18.72
C ALA A 93 -10.14 2.76 19.66
N SER A 94 -8.95 3.29 19.38
CA SER A 94 -7.77 3.12 20.25
C SER A 94 -7.80 3.98 21.52
N GLY A 95 -8.78 4.88 21.66
CA GLY A 95 -8.81 5.89 22.71
C GLY A 95 -7.94 7.11 22.41
N ALA A 96 -7.27 7.15 21.26
CA ALA A 96 -6.48 8.28 20.78
C ALA A 96 -7.31 9.32 20.01
N GLY A 97 -8.65 9.25 20.08
CA GLY A 97 -9.56 10.14 19.36
C GLY A 97 -9.34 11.63 19.65
N PHE A 98 -8.83 11.97 20.83
CA PHE A 98 -8.48 13.34 21.20
C PHE A 98 -7.38 13.96 20.32
N LEU A 99 -6.52 13.15 19.70
CA LEU A 99 -5.50 13.62 18.75
C LEU A 99 -6.10 14.25 17.48
N LEU A 100 -7.36 13.94 17.18
CA LEU A 100 -8.06 14.52 16.03
C LEU A 100 -8.46 15.98 16.28
N PHE A 101 -8.47 16.41 17.54
CA PHE A 101 -8.97 17.72 17.96
C PHE A 101 -7.97 18.50 18.83
N SER A 102 -6.81 17.91 19.15
CA SER A 102 -5.81 18.52 20.03
C SER A 102 -4.42 17.95 19.80
N ASP A 103 -3.39 18.79 19.92
CA ASP A 103 -1.97 18.41 19.80
C ASP A 103 -1.42 17.77 21.09
N TYR A 104 -2.27 17.12 21.88
CA TYR A 104 -1.88 16.60 23.19
C TYR A 104 -1.05 15.33 23.06
N ALA A 105 0.10 15.27 23.74
CA ALA A 105 0.95 14.08 23.73
C ALA A 105 0.27 12.91 24.47
N ILE A 106 0.23 11.74 23.85
CA ILE A 106 -0.28 10.52 24.49
C ILE A 106 0.70 10.05 25.56
N LYS A 107 0.29 10.06 26.83
CA LYS A 107 1.11 9.57 27.95
C LYS A 107 0.88 8.09 28.27
N ASP A 108 -0.27 7.53 27.89
CA ASP A 108 -0.58 6.13 28.15
C ASP A 108 -0.02 5.22 27.04
N THR A 109 0.94 4.38 27.40
CA THR A 109 1.55 3.40 26.51
C THR A 109 0.53 2.42 25.91
N LYS A 110 -0.56 2.09 26.62
CA LYS A 110 -1.60 1.18 26.11
C LYS A 110 -2.35 1.80 24.94
N ILE A 111 -2.67 3.09 25.01
CA ILE A 111 -3.33 3.84 23.94
C ILE A 111 -2.40 3.89 22.71
N VAL A 112 -1.10 4.18 22.92
CA VAL A 112 -0.10 4.19 21.84
C VAL A 112 0.00 2.83 21.14
N ILE A 113 0.09 1.74 21.91
CA ILE A 113 0.14 0.38 21.35
C ILE A 113 -1.13 0.07 20.56
N SER A 114 -2.30 0.35 21.14
CA SER A 114 -3.59 0.10 20.48
C SER A 114 -3.71 0.87 19.16
N LEU A 115 -3.31 2.14 19.16
CA LEU A 115 -3.32 2.99 17.98
C LEU A 115 -2.42 2.43 16.87
N ILE A 116 -1.16 2.12 17.19
CA ILE A 116 -0.18 1.61 16.22
C ILE A 116 -0.63 0.28 15.63
N VAL A 117 -1.16 -0.63 16.46
CA VAL A 117 -1.68 -1.93 15.98
C VAL A 117 -2.86 -1.71 15.03
N LEU A 118 -3.85 -0.89 15.43
CA LEU A 118 -5.03 -0.64 14.60
C LEU A 118 -4.66 0.07 13.29
N PHE A 119 -3.76 1.07 13.33
CA PHE A 119 -3.27 1.74 12.12
C PHE A 119 -2.56 0.79 11.18
N THR A 120 -1.70 -0.08 11.72
CA THR A 120 -0.98 -1.08 10.91
C THR A 120 -1.96 -2.04 10.23
N LEU A 121 -2.98 -2.52 10.95
CA LEU A 121 -4.01 -3.40 10.38
C LEU A 121 -4.80 -2.71 9.27
N VAL A 122 -5.23 -1.46 9.50
CA VAL A 122 -5.93 -0.67 8.47
C VAL A 122 -5.05 -0.51 7.24
N MET A 123 -3.78 -0.12 7.40
CA MET A 123 -2.85 0.08 6.29
C MET A 123 -2.57 -1.21 5.50
N ILE A 124 -2.41 -2.35 6.18
CA ILE A 124 -2.25 -3.65 5.50
C ILE A 124 -3.50 -3.96 4.68
N PHE A 125 -4.69 -3.81 5.27
CA PHE A 125 -5.95 -4.11 4.61
C PHE A 125 -6.18 -3.20 3.39
N THR A 126 -6.04 -1.90 3.55
CA THR A 126 -6.31 -0.94 2.48
C THR A 126 -5.24 -0.99 1.39
N SER A 127 -3.96 -1.22 1.73
CA SER A 127 -2.90 -1.36 0.72
C SER A 127 -3.12 -2.55 -0.23
N LEU A 128 -3.68 -3.65 0.26
CA LEU A 128 -4.04 -4.79 -0.58
C LEU A 128 -5.20 -4.46 -1.52
N ILE A 129 -6.26 -3.82 -1.01
CA ILE A 129 -7.37 -3.34 -1.86
C ILE A 129 -6.84 -2.37 -2.92
N PHE A 130 -5.93 -1.48 -2.54
CA PHE A 130 -5.30 -0.51 -3.43
C PHE A 130 -4.50 -1.19 -4.55
N ALA A 131 -3.72 -2.22 -4.23
CA ALA A 131 -2.97 -2.99 -5.22
C ALA A 131 -3.92 -3.67 -6.22
N TYR A 132 -4.97 -4.32 -5.74
CA TYR A 132 -5.95 -4.99 -6.60
C TYR A 132 -6.74 -4.01 -7.47
N LEU A 133 -7.11 -2.85 -6.91
CA LEU A 133 -7.69 -1.76 -7.68
C LEU A 133 -6.81 -1.40 -8.87
N ASN A 134 -5.51 -1.18 -8.63
CA ASN A 134 -4.60 -0.82 -9.70
C ASN A 134 -4.38 -1.95 -10.71
N PHE A 135 -4.40 -3.22 -10.29
CA PHE A 135 -4.36 -4.35 -11.24
C PHE A 135 -5.61 -4.42 -12.12
N PHE A 136 -6.82 -4.39 -11.54
CA PHE A 136 -8.07 -4.43 -12.32
C PHE A 136 -8.20 -3.21 -13.24
N MET A 137 -7.81 -2.03 -12.77
CA MET A 137 -7.85 -0.80 -13.57
C MET A 137 -6.79 -0.77 -14.67
N ALA A 138 -5.66 -1.43 -14.45
CA ALA A 138 -4.61 -1.56 -15.46
C ALA A 138 -4.92 -2.66 -16.49
N ASP A 139 -5.86 -3.57 -16.22
CA ASP A 139 -6.22 -4.66 -17.12
C ASP A 139 -7.16 -4.18 -18.24
N GLU A 140 -6.76 -4.40 -19.50
CA GLU A 140 -7.55 -3.98 -20.66
C GLU A 140 -8.85 -4.73 -20.81
N ARG A 141 -8.93 -5.96 -20.29
CA ARG A 141 -10.14 -6.80 -20.35
C ARG A 141 -11.34 -6.13 -19.65
N TYR A 142 -11.06 -5.32 -18.64
CA TYR A 142 -12.07 -4.71 -17.77
C TYR A 142 -12.21 -3.20 -17.99
N ARG A 143 -11.59 -2.67 -19.06
CA ARG A 143 -11.58 -1.23 -19.34
C ARG A 143 -12.98 -0.67 -19.53
N ASP A 144 -13.85 -1.41 -20.18
CA ASP A 144 -15.20 -0.96 -20.57
C ASP A 144 -16.26 -1.13 -19.48
N LEU A 145 -15.91 -1.80 -18.37
CA LEU A 145 -16.83 -1.95 -17.24
C LEU A 145 -17.18 -0.59 -16.63
N THR A 146 -18.41 -0.49 -16.13
CA THR A 146 -18.85 0.71 -15.41
C THR A 146 -18.04 0.91 -14.13
N PHE A 147 -18.12 2.11 -13.56
CA PHE A 147 -17.45 2.41 -12.30
C PHE A 147 -17.89 1.45 -11.18
N PHE A 148 -19.19 1.20 -11.03
CA PHE A 148 -19.69 0.36 -9.94
C PHE A 148 -19.38 -1.12 -10.12
N ASP A 149 -19.41 -1.63 -11.35
CA ASP A 149 -19.04 -3.04 -11.63
C ASP A 149 -17.56 -3.27 -11.36
N SER A 150 -16.73 -2.32 -11.76
CA SER A 150 -15.30 -2.30 -11.45
C SER A 150 -15.08 -2.32 -9.93
N LEU A 151 -15.82 -1.50 -9.17
CA LEU A 151 -15.72 -1.45 -7.71
C LEU A 151 -16.12 -2.78 -7.07
N LYS A 152 -17.23 -3.37 -7.51
CA LYS A 152 -17.73 -4.68 -7.05
C LYS A 152 -16.69 -5.78 -7.25
N LEU A 153 -16.07 -5.82 -8.44
CA LEU A 153 -14.97 -6.73 -8.74
C LEU A 153 -13.76 -6.53 -7.82
N ILE A 154 -13.30 -5.29 -7.68
CA ILE A 154 -12.13 -4.95 -6.86
C ILE A 154 -12.35 -5.37 -5.40
N VAL A 155 -13.52 -5.06 -4.84
CA VAL A 155 -13.85 -5.42 -3.45
C VAL A 155 -13.90 -6.95 -3.29
N LYS A 156 -14.58 -7.66 -4.20
CA LYS A 156 -14.66 -9.13 -4.10
C LYS A 156 -13.30 -9.78 -4.30
N ALA A 157 -12.50 -9.30 -5.25
CA ALA A 157 -11.14 -9.77 -5.44
C ALA A 157 -10.27 -9.51 -4.21
N GLY A 158 -10.32 -8.30 -3.66
CA GLY A 158 -9.58 -7.92 -2.45
C GLY A 158 -9.91 -8.83 -1.28
N ILE A 159 -11.18 -9.18 -1.06
CA ILE A 159 -11.61 -10.10 0.00
C ILE A 159 -11.18 -11.55 -0.31
N LYS A 160 -11.45 -12.04 -1.51
CA LYS A 160 -11.20 -13.45 -1.89
C LYS A 160 -9.71 -13.77 -1.92
N LEU A 161 -8.90 -12.84 -2.43
CA LEU A 161 -7.45 -12.99 -2.54
C LEU A 161 -6.72 -12.51 -1.30
N PHE A 162 -7.41 -11.99 -0.29
CA PHE A 162 -6.80 -11.40 0.90
C PHE A 162 -5.80 -12.36 1.56
N SER A 163 -6.22 -13.60 1.81
CA SER A 163 -5.42 -14.60 2.52
C SER A 163 -4.11 -14.94 1.78
N GLU A 164 -4.20 -15.19 0.47
CA GLU A 164 -3.05 -15.53 -0.38
C GLU A 164 -2.09 -14.34 -0.49
N SER A 165 -2.65 -13.13 -0.66
CA SER A 165 -1.89 -11.88 -0.72
C SER A 165 -1.20 -11.56 0.60
N PHE A 166 -1.89 -11.77 1.71
CA PHE A 166 -1.38 -11.54 3.04
C PHE A 166 -0.23 -12.49 3.33
N MET A 167 -0.36 -13.77 2.98
CA MET A 167 0.72 -14.75 3.14
C MET A 167 1.93 -14.40 2.26
N ALA A 168 1.71 -14.00 1.01
CA ALA A 168 2.78 -13.50 0.14
C ALA A 168 3.48 -12.27 0.73
N GLY A 169 2.74 -11.38 1.39
CA GLY A 169 3.28 -10.23 2.11
C GLY A 169 4.12 -10.64 3.31
N VAL A 170 3.59 -11.53 4.16
CA VAL A 170 4.35 -12.10 5.29
C VAL A 170 5.63 -12.75 4.80
N GLU A 171 5.58 -13.46 3.67
CA GLU A 171 6.76 -14.12 3.11
C GLU A 171 7.79 -13.15 2.55
N ALA A 172 7.35 -12.13 1.79
CA ALA A 172 8.25 -11.13 1.21
C ALA A 172 8.87 -10.22 2.27
N TYR A 173 8.12 -9.87 3.31
CA TYR A 173 8.51 -8.89 4.32
C TYR A 173 8.98 -9.51 5.64
N LYS A 174 9.34 -10.80 5.71
CA LYS A 174 9.79 -11.47 6.97
C LYS A 174 10.83 -10.65 7.74
N ILE A 175 11.86 -10.17 7.06
CA ILE A 175 12.95 -9.39 7.68
C ILE A 175 12.40 -8.05 8.20
N THR A 176 11.65 -7.32 7.38
CA THR A 176 10.99 -6.07 7.78
C THR A 176 10.11 -6.26 9.00
N LEU A 177 9.30 -7.32 9.04
CA LEU A 177 8.38 -7.59 10.14
C LEU A 177 9.14 -7.89 11.43
N ILE A 178 10.15 -8.75 11.39
CA ILE A 178 10.97 -9.09 12.56
C ILE A 178 11.68 -7.84 13.10
N CYS A 179 12.36 -7.10 12.23
CA CYS A 179 13.05 -5.88 12.63
C CYS A 179 12.08 -4.81 13.14
N GLY A 180 10.92 -4.67 12.49
CA GLY A 180 9.86 -3.75 12.91
C GLY A 180 9.31 -4.07 14.30
N VAL A 181 9.08 -5.34 14.61
CA VAL A 181 8.64 -5.79 15.94
C VAL A 181 9.69 -5.50 17.00
N VAL A 182 10.97 -5.78 16.72
CA VAL A 182 12.07 -5.46 17.66
C VAL A 182 12.16 -3.96 17.90
N ALA A 183 12.07 -3.15 16.84
CA ALA A 183 12.07 -1.70 16.96
C ALA A 183 10.88 -1.18 17.79
N PHE A 184 9.69 -1.74 17.54
CA PHE A 184 8.46 -1.38 18.25
C PHE A 184 8.53 -1.74 19.74
N ILE A 185 8.97 -2.95 20.08
CA ILE A 185 9.16 -3.38 21.48
C ILE A 185 10.19 -2.50 22.17
N SER A 186 11.30 -2.18 21.50
CA SER A 186 12.33 -1.29 22.04
C SER A 186 11.75 0.10 22.35
N LEU A 187 10.92 0.65 21.47
CA LEU A 187 10.23 1.92 21.67
C LEU A 187 9.30 1.89 22.90
N ILE A 188 8.57 0.80 23.10
CA ILE A 188 7.71 0.62 24.29
C ILE A 188 8.54 0.72 25.58
N PHE A 189 9.73 0.11 25.63
CA PHE A 189 10.58 0.18 26.81
C PHE A 189 11.23 1.56 26.99
N VAL A 190 11.57 2.26 25.90
CA VAL A 190 12.03 3.66 25.95
C VAL A 190 10.96 4.55 26.60
N MET A 191 9.69 4.39 26.20
CA MET A 191 8.57 5.11 26.81
C MET A 191 8.38 4.81 28.31
N LYS A 192 8.94 3.71 28.80
CA LYS A 192 8.95 3.34 30.22
C LYS A 192 10.21 3.79 30.97
N GLY A 193 11.08 4.59 30.32
CA GLY A 193 12.28 5.19 30.93
C GLY A 193 13.58 4.44 30.65
N MET A 194 13.58 3.39 29.81
CA MET A 194 14.81 2.67 29.44
C MET A 194 15.46 3.30 28.20
N GLU A 195 16.04 4.49 28.36
CA GLU A 195 16.59 5.29 27.25
C GLU A 195 17.67 4.57 26.43
N ILE A 196 18.43 3.65 27.03
CA ILE A 196 19.49 2.90 26.34
C ILE A 196 18.96 2.04 25.17
N LEU A 197 17.66 1.71 25.19
CA LEU A 197 17.00 0.94 24.12
C LEU A 197 16.59 1.80 22.91
N SER A 198 16.76 3.12 22.99
CA SER A 198 16.51 4.03 21.85
C SER A 198 17.42 3.72 20.66
N ILE A 199 18.67 3.37 20.92
CA ILE A 199 19.64 2.97 19.90
C ILE A 199 19.16 1.71 19.15
N LEU A 200 18.62 0.72 19.88
CA LEU A 200 18.05 -0.48 19.27
C LEU A 200 16.81 -0.16 18.44
N ALA A 201 15.91 0.71 18.94
CA ALA A 201 14.73 1.14 18.19
C ALA A 201 15.12 1.80 16.86
N ILE A 202 16.13 2.67 16.86
CA ILE A 202 16.63 3.34 15.66
C ILE A 202 17.26 2.35 14.69
N ILE A 203 18.21 1.52 15.14
CA ILE A 203 18.94 0.57 14.28
C ILE A 203 17.95 -0.39 13.61
N PHE A 204 17.10 -1.05 14.38
CA PHE A 204 16.14 -2.01 13.84
C PHE A 204 15.04 -1.33 13.01
N GLY A 205 14.65 -0.09 13.34
CA GLY A 205 13.73 0.71 12.54
C GLY A 205 14.28 1.05 11.16
N VAL A 206 15.56 1.47 11.10
CA VAL A 206 16.25 1.76 9.83
C VAL A 206 16.40 0.49 8.99
N ILE A 207 16.81 -0.63 9.59
CA ILE A 207 16.91 -1.92 8.88
C ILE A 207 15.53 -2.33 8.35
N ALA A 208 14.47 -2.20 9.14
CA ALA A 208 13.11 -2.51 8.70
C ALA A 208 12.69 -1.65 7.50
N ALA A 209 12.94 -0.34 7.54
CA ALA A 209 12.61 0.57 6.46
C ALA A 209 13.37 0.25 5.16
N ILE A 210 14.67 -0.03 5.27
CA ILE A 210 15.51 -0.43 4.13
C ILE A 210 15.01 -1.76 3.55
N ALA A 211 14.80 -2.77 4.39
CA ALA A 211 14.30 -4.07 3.97
C ALA A 211 12.92 -3.94 3.29
N PHE A 212 12.03 -3.09 3.83
CA PHE A 212 10.71 -2.84 3.25
C PHE A 212 10.83 -2.33 1.81
N PHE A 213 11.73 -1.39 1.58
CA PHE A 213 11.97 -0.83 0.25
C PHE A 213 12.42 -1.91 -0.75
N PHE A 214 13.42 -2.71 -0.39
CA PHE A 214 13.97 -3.76 -1.27
C PHE A 214 13.04 -4.98 -1.44
N CYS A 215 12.16 -5.26 -0.48
CA CYS A 215 11.17 -6.33 -0.56
C CYS A 215 9.88 -5.93 -1.31
N THR A 216 9.69 -4.64 -1.59
CA THR A 216 8.48 -4.17 -2.30
C THR A 216 8.36 -4.70 -3.73
N PRO A 217 9.42 -4.71 -4.57
CA PRO A 217 9.33 -5.30 -5.91
C PRO A 217 8.89 -6.78 -5.95
N PRO A 218 9.49 -7.71 -5.19
CA PRO A 218 9.05 -9.12 -5.21
C PRO A 218 7.64 -9.28 -4.68
N PHE A 219 7.25 -8.50 -3.68
CA PHE A 219 5.87 -8.52 -3.19
C PHE A 219 4.87 -8.09 -4.28
N ARG A 220 5.12 -6.96 -4.95
CA ARG A 220 4.26 -6.49 -6.06
C ARG A 220 4.19 -7.49 -7.20
N ALA A 221 5.30 -8.14 -7.54
CA ALA A 221 5.32 -9.21 -8.54
C ALA A 221 4.50 -10.44 -8.11
N SER A 222 4.54 -10.80 -6.83
CA SER A 222 3.70 -11.89 -6.29
C SER A 222 2.21 -11.54 -6.32
N LEU A 223 1.83 -10.30 -5.97
CA LEU A 223 0.44 -9.86 -6.08
C LEU A 223 -0.05 -9.89 -7.54
N SER A 224 0.81 -9.51 -8.48
CA SER A 224 0.49 -9.65 -9.91
C SER A 224 0.30 -11.10 -10.32
N ASP A 225 1.09 -12.04 -9.77
CA ASP A 225 0.92 -13.47 -10.07
C ASP A 225 -0.41 -14.00 -9.55
N ILE A 226 -0.73 -13.73 -8.28
CA ILE A 226 -2.00 -14.10 -7.64
C ILE A 226 -3.19 -13.52 -8.41
N TYR A 227 -3.10 -12.24 -8.79
CA TYR A 227 -4.11 -11.58 -9.61
C TYR A 227 -4.29 -12.30 -10.95
N MET A 228 -3.22 -12.50 -11.73
CA MET A 228 -3.32 -13.11 -13.05
C MET A 228 -3.90 -14.53 -13.02
N ASP A 229 -3.63 -15.28 -11.95
CA ASP A 229 -4.08 -16.67 -11.80
C ASP A 229 -5.56 -16.79 -11.43
N ARG A 230 -6.19 -15.71 -10.93
CA ARG A 230 -7.57 -15.71 -10.38
C ARG A 230 -8.49 -14.65 -10.99
N ALA A 231 -7.95 -13.71 -11.78
CA ALA A 231 -8.71 -12.56 -12.28
C ALA A 231 -9.93 -12.96 -13.11
N GLU A 232 -9.80 -13.97 -13.96
CA GLU A 232 -10.88 -14.44 -14.83
C GLU A 232 -11.96 -15.22 -14.05
N GLU A 233 -11.54 -16.04 -13.09
CA GLU A 233 -12.44 -16.71 -12.15
C GLU A 233 -13.29 -15.69 -11.38
N ILE A 234 -12.66 -14.64 -10.84
CA ILE A 234 -13.36 -13.58 -10.10
C ILE A 234 -14.32 -12.82 -11.02
N TYR A 235 -13.92 -12.54 -12.25
CA TYR A 235 -14.78 -11.87 -13.23
C TYR A 235 -16.06 -12.67 -13.49
N ASN A 236 -15.90 -13.96 -13.79
CA ASN A 236 -17.02 -14.85 -14.09
C ASN A 236 -17.98 -14.97 -12.90
N GLU A 237 -17.47 -15.03 -11.67
CA GLU A 237 -18.30 -15.10 -10.46
C GLU A 237 -19.06 -13.81 -10.10
N VAL A 238 -18.67 -12.65 -10.65
CA VAL A 238 -19.25 -11.34 -10.29
C VAL A 238 -20.16 -10.79 -11.37
N ILE A 239 -19.74 -10.99 -12.62
CA ILE A 239 -20.36 -10.42 -13.82
C ILE A 239 -20.78 -11.53 -14.77
N GLY A 240 -19.94 -12.55 -14.98
CA GLY A 240 -20.21 -13.64 -15.93
C GLY A 240 -21.37 -14.59 -15.58
N CYS A 241 -22.11 -14.35 -14.49
CA CYS A 241 -23.34 -15.05 -14.15
C CYS A 241 -24.60 -14.16 -14.22
N GLU A 242 -24.50 -12.94 -14.75
CA GLU A 242 -25.66 -12.02 -14.92
C GLU A 242 -26.38 -12.20 -16.29
N ASP A 243 -26.22 -13.35 -16.95
CA ASP A 243 -26.99 -13.75 -18.16
C ASP A 243 -28.11 -14.76 -17.82
#